data_AF-A0A7K3TKW9-F1
#
_entry.id   AF-A0A7K3TKW9-F1
#
_cell.length_a   1.000
_cell.length_b   1.000
_cell.length_c   1.000
_cell.angle_alpha   90.00
_cell.angle_beta   90.00
_cell.angle_gamma   90.00
#
_symmetry.space_group_name_H-M   'P 1'
#
loop_
_entity.id
_entity.type
_entity.pdbx_description
1 polymer ?
#
loop_
_entity_poly.entity_id
_entity_poly.type
_entity_poly.pdbx_seq_one_letter_code
_entity_poly.pdbx_strand_id
1 'polypeptide(L)'
;MTRGNETVQVLPACCKPVARETGTRMRDLTPAQQRAVLYAQQQVLRARAAKKAKDERDAAKNRMWGLEEGGVHSPAGSASRQGAEERRGDQSVSLRGAIGHVLRDLRTKDRKTLREVSAKAGVSLGYLSEVERGQKEASSELLSSIAESLGVSVSQMLRMVADYLESFEA
;
A
#
# COMPACT_ATOMS: atom_id res chain seq x y z
N MET A 1 -69.59 -11.95 66.16
CA MET A 1 -68.48 -11.13 65.60
C MET A 1 -67.22 -11.50 66.39
N THR A 2 -66.05 -11.81 65.82
CA THR A 2 -65.58 -11.84 64.42
C THR A 2 -64.56 -12.97 64.20
N ARG A 3 -64.23 -13.25 62.94
CA ARG A 3 -63.30 -14.32 62.47
C ARG A 3 -61.82 -14.02 62.75
N GLY A 4 -60.98 -15.07 62.69
CA GLY A 4 -59.53 -14.99 62.43
C GLY A 4 -58.62 -15.15 63.65
N ASN A 5 -57.34 -15.53 63.52
CA ASN A 5 -56.65 -16.04 62.31
C ASN A 5 -55.30 -16.73 62.65
N GLU A 6 -54.64 -17.26 61.61
CA GLU A 6 -53.16 -17.40 61.46
C GLU A 6 -52.33 -18.20 62.49
N THR A 7 -51.97 -19.43 62.10
CA THR A 7 -50.75 -20.13 62.51
C THR A 7 -49.49 -19.45 61.94
N VAL A 8 -48.48 -19.16 62.75
CA VAL A 8 -47.16 -18.67 62.30
C VAL A 8 -46.02 -19.26 63.16
N GLN A 9 -44.81 -19.33 62.59
CA GLN A 9 -43.53 -19.79 63.17
C GLN A 9 -43.39 -21.33 63.24
N VAL A 10 -42.20 -21.94 63.03
CA VAL A 10 -40.82 -21.40 63.06
C VAL A 10 -39.98 -21.80 61.81
N LEU A 11 -38.93 -21.04 61.52
CA LEU A 11 -37.84 -21.30 60.54
C LEU A 11 -36.65 -22.06 61.24
N PRO A 12 -35.45 -22.36 60.65
CA PRO A 12 -34.85 -21.86 59.39
C PRO A 12 -33.93 -22.84 58.59
N ALA A 13 -33.23 -22.25 57.60
CA ALA A 13 -31.84 -22.56 57.15
C ALA A 13 -31.54 -23.71 56.14
N CYS A 14 -31.22 -23.27 54.91
CA CYS A 14 -30.03 -23.61 54.11
C CYS A 14 -29.62 -25.09 53.84
N CYS A 15 -29.68 -25.52 52.58
CA CYS A 15 -28.46 -25.80 51.78
C CYS A 15 -28.73 -26.03 50.28
N LYS A 16 -27.80 -25.58 49.43
CA LYS A 16 -27.57 -26.04 48.04
C LYS A 16 -26.29 -26.92 48.07
N PRO A 17 -26.04 -27.88 47.15
CA PRO A 17 -26.36 -27.80 45.72
C PRO A 17 -26.80 -29.12 45.03
N VAL A 18 -27.07 -29.04 43.72
CA VAL A 18 -26.85 -30.12 42.76
C VAL A 18 -25.93 -29.56 41.66
N ALA A 19 -24.92 -30.32 41.23
CA ALA A 19 -23.90 -29.84 40.30
C ALA A 19 -23.52 -30.88 39.25
N ARG A 20 -23.47 -30.45 37.97
CA ARG A 20 -23.13 -31.25 36.77
C ARG A 20 -24.26 -32.26 36.45
N GLU A 21 -24.51 -32.68 35.22
CA GLU A 21 -23.66 -32.94 34.04
C GLU A 21 -23.98 -31.99 32.85
N THR A 22 -23.00 -31.30 32.25
CA THR A 22 -22.17 -31.73 31.09
C THR A 22 -22.96 -32.15 29.85
N GLY A 23 -22.66 -31.51 28.71
CA GLY A 23 -23.29 -31.76 27.42
C GLY A 23 -24.20 -30.61 26.99
N THR A 24 -23.64 -29.64 26.24
CA THR A 24 -24.42 -28.63 25.52
C THR A 24 -25.27 -29.35 24.49
N ARG A 25 -26.51 -29.73 24.85
CA ARG A 25 -27.42 -30.44 23.94
C ARG A 25 -27.50 -29.67 22.63
N MET A 26 -27.14 -30.34 21.53
CA MET A 26 -27.44 -29.82 20.20
C MET A 26 -28.93 -29.57 20.18
N ARG A 27 -29.31 -28.29 20.04
CA ARG A 27 -30.72 -27.93 19.88
C ARG A 27 -31.22 -28.66 18.64
N ASP A 28 -32.38 -29.30 18.72
CA ASP A 28 -33.02 -30.02 17.62
C ASP A 28 -33.47 -29.02 16.55
N LEU A 29 -32.48 -28.55 15.78
CA LEU A 29 -32.65 -27.62 14.67
C LEU A 29 -33.67 -28.26 13.73
N THR A 30 -34.75 -27.53 13.44
CA THR A 30 -35.77 -28.05 12.53
C THR A 30 -35.16 -28.35 11.17
N PRO A 31 -35.73 -29.25 10.34
CA PRO A 31 -35.19 -29.53 9.00
C PRO A 31 -35.04 -28.28 8.11
N ALA A 32 -35.79 -27.20 8.38
CA ALA A 32 -35.55 -25.88 7.77
C ALA A 32 -34.28 -25.20 8.29
N GLN A 33 -34.08 -25.15 9.62
CA GLN A 33 -32.91 -24.55 10.26
C GLN A 33 -31.61 -25.31 9.92
N GLN A 34 -31.63 -26.65 9.87
CA GLN A 34 -30.46 -27.44 9.46
C GLN A 34 -30.02 -27.10 8.02
N ARG A 35 -30.98 -27.02 7.09
CA ARG A 35 -30.71 -26.61 5.70
C ARG A 35 -30.19 -25.17 5.61
N ALA A 36 -30.71 -24.25 6.43
CA ALA A 36 -30.19 -22.88 6.50
C ALA A 36 -28.74 -22.82 7.01
N VAL A 37 -28.38 -23.61 8.02
CA VAL A 37 -26.99 -23.70 8.53
C VAL A 37 -26.04 -24.29 7.48
N LEU A 38 -26.43 -25.38 6.81
CA LEU A 38 -25.64 -25.98 5.73
C LEU A 38 -25.46 -25.02 4.55
N TYR A 39 -26.51 -24.28 4.18
CA TYR A 39 -26.43 -23.23 3.15
C TYR A 39 -25.48 -22.10 3.55
N ALA A 40 -25.56 -21.62 4.79
CA ALA A 40 -24.64 -20.59 5.31
C ALA A 40 -23.17 -21.07 5.32
N GLN A 41 -22.92 -22.31 5.74
CA GLN A 41 -21.59 -22.94 5.66
C GLN A 41 -21.09 -23.05 4.22
N GLN A 42 -21.94 -23.48 3.27
CA GLN A 42 -21.61 -23.55 1.85
C GLN A 42 -21.29 -22.16 1.27
N GLN A 43 -22.04 -21.12 1.65
CA GLN A 43 -21.76 -19.75 1.22
C GLN A 43 -20.44 -19.21 1.80
N VAL A 44 -20.12 -19.49 3.06
CA VAL A 44 -18.82 -19.14 3.66
C VAL A 44 -17.66 -19.87 2.96
N LEU A 45 -17.82 -21.15 2.61
CA LEU A 45 -16.82 -21.91 1.85
C LEU A 45 -16.64 -21.35 0.43
N ARG A 46 -17.73 -21.01 -0.28
CA ARG A 46 -17.69 -20.37 -1.60
C ARG A 46 -17.02 -18.99 -1.55
N ALA A 47 -17.37 -18.16 -0.57
CA ALA A 47 -16.77 -16.84 -0.39
C ALA A 47 -15.26 -16.94 -0.09
N ARG A 48 -14.84 -17.90 0.73
CA ARG A 48 -13.41 -18.19 0.99
C ARG A 48 -12.68 -18.69 -0.26
N ALA A 49 -13.30 -19.59 -1.04
CA ALA A 49 -12.72 -20.07 -2.30
C ALA A 49 -12.60 -18.94 -3.35
N ALA A 50 -13.62 -18.10 -3.50
CA ALA A 50 -13.60 -16.94 -4.39
C ALA A 50 -12.55 -15.90 -3.96
N LYS A 51 -12.40 -15.64 -2.65
CA LYS A 51 -11.33 -14.79 -2.13
C LYS A 51 -9.95 -15.40 -2.42
N LYS A 52 -9.74 -16.69 -2.12
CA LYS A 52 -8.48 -17.39 -2.42
C LYS A 52 -8.13 -17.31 -3.90
N ALA A 53 -9.09 -17.55 -4.80
CA ALA A 53 -8.88 -17.43 -6.24
C ALA A 53 -8.54 -15.99 -6.69
N LYS A 54 -9.14 -14.96 -6.07
CA LYS A 54 -8.74 -13.57 -6.33
C LYS A 54 -7.33 -13.28 -5.80
N ASP A 55 -7.03 -13.67 -4.56
CA ASP A 55 -5.71 -13.46 -3.94
C ASP A 55 -4.62 -14.21 -4.73
N GLU A 56 -4.91 -15.41 -5.25
CA GLU A 56 -4.05 -16.18 -6.15
C GLU A 56 -3.88 -15.52 -7.52
N ARG A 57 -4.95 -14.95 -8.11
CA ARG A 57 -4.89 -14.21 -9.37
C ARG A 57 -4.08 -12.92 -9.24
N ASP A 58 -4.30 -12.16 -8.16
CA ASP A 58 -3.57 -10.93 -7.90
C ASP A 58 -2.11 -11.22 -7.49
N ALA A 59 -1.81 -12.35 -6.84
CA ALA A 59 -0.44 -12.83 -6.64
C ALA A 59 0.21 -13.36 -7.93
N ALA A 60 -0.54 -14.00 -8.83
CA ALA A 60 -0.05 -14.42 -10.15
C ALA A 60 0.26 -13.20 -11.04
N LYS A 61 -0.61 -12.19 -11.00
CA LYS A 61 -0.36 -10.86 -11.60
C LYS A 61 0.89 -10.22 -10.98
N ASN A 62 1.05 -10.23 -9.66
CA ASN A 62 2.24 -9.68 -9.01
C ASN A 62 3.53 -10.46 -9.31
N ARG A 63 3.45 -11.77 -9.64
CA ARG A 63 4.58 -12.56 -10.16
C ARG A 63 4.88 -12.24 -11.63
N MET A 64 3.85 -12.03 -12.45
CA MET A 64 3.99 -11.66 -13.86
C MET A 64 4.62 -10.27 -14.02
N TRP A 65 4.12 -9.28 -13.28
CA TRP A 65 4.69 -7.92 -13.25
C TRP A 65 6.01 -7.87 -12.47
N GLY A 66 6.21 -8.77 -11.50
CA GLY A 66 7.47 -8.93 -10.75
C GLY A 66 8.62 -9.58 -11.54
N LEU A 67 8.43 -9.87 -12.82
CA LEU A 67 9.51 -10.21 -13.77
C LEU A 67 9.95 -8.99 -14.61
N GLU A 68 9.23 -7.86 -14.57
CA GLU A 68 9.54 -6.66 -15.36
C GLU A 68 9.75 -5.39 -14.53
N GLU A 69 9.14 -5.26 -13.34
CA GLU A 69 9.34 -4.10 -12.46
C GLU A 69 10.28 -4.41 -11.28
N GLY A 70 11.57 -4.13 -11.52
CA GLY A 70 12.60 -3.97 -10.49
C GLY A 70 12.44 -2.67 -9.68
N GLY A 71 11.27 -2.43 -9.09
CA GLY A 71 10.93 -1.25 -8.28
C GLY A 71 9.43 -0.87 -8.39
N VAL A 72 8.82 -0.06 -7.54
CA VAL A 72 9.20 0.62 -6.27
C VAL A 72 7.88 1.07 -5.58
N HIS A 73 7.75 1.43 -4.29
CA HIS A 73 8.65 1.58 -3.13
C HIS A 73 7.95 0.98 -1.87
N SER A 74 8.69 0.43 -0.89
CA SER A 74 8.27 0.34 0.54
C SER A 74 9.48 0.20 1.48
N PRO A 75 9.37 0.58 2.77
CA PRO A 75 10.45 1.37 3.39
C PRO A 75 11.39 0.65 4.36
N ALA A 76 12.57 1.26 4.51
CA ALA A 76 13.56 1.14 5.58
C ALA A 76 14.32 -0.19 5.75
N GLY A 77 15.65 -0.08 5.90
CA GLY A 77 16.36 -0.95 6.84
C GLY A 77 17.31 -2.03 6.33
N SER A 78 17.92 -1.92 5.14
CA SER A 78 19.17 -2.66 4.86
C SER A 78 20.03 -1.99 3.78
N ALA A 79 21.34 -2.19 3.86
CA ALA A 79 22.30 -1.55 2.95
C ALA A 79 22.36 -2.28 1.61
N SER A 80 21.92 -1.63 0.54
CA SER A 80 22.09 -2.10 -0.84
C SER A 80 23.56 -2.09 -1.23
N ARG A 81 24.25 -3.23 -1.06
CA ARG A 81 25.61 -3.50 -1.56
C ARG A 81 25.64 -3.71 -3.10
N GLN A 82 24.82 -2.96 -3.83
CA GLN A 82 24.61 -3.05 -5.28
C GLN A 82 24.67 -1.62 -5.82
N GLY A 83 25.59 -1.39 -6.77
CA GLY A 83 25.98 -0.03 -7.22
C GLY A 83 27.48 0.28 -7.17
N ALA A 84 28.34 -0.70 -6.88
CA ALA A 84 29.80 -0.56 -6.92
C ALA A 84 30.45 -1.01 -8.24
N GLU A 85 29.71 -1.76 -9.07
CA GLU A 85 30.28 -2.66 -10.09
C GLU A 85 30.00 -2.24 -11.55
N GLU A 86 29.37 -1.07 -11.75
CA GLU A 86 29.17 -0.45 -13.07
C GLU A 86 29.98 0.86 -13.22
N ARG A 87 31.17 0.88 -12.60
CA ARG A 87 32.18 1.92 -12.87
C ARG A 87 33.03 1.49 -14.07
N ARG A 88 33.05 2.32 -15.12
CA ARG A 88 33.82 2.14 -16.37
C ARG A 88 33.19 1.16 -17.38
N GLY A 89 31.87 1.19 -17.53
CA GLY A 89 31.25 1.13 -18.86
C GLY A 89 31.36 2.49 -19.56
N ASP A 90 31.21 2.51 -20.89
CA ASP A 90 31.30 3.70 -21.74
C ASP A 90 30.22 4.75 -21.38
N GLN A 91 30.62 5.93 -20.89
CA GLN A 91 29.74 6.83 -20.11
C GLN A 91 28.89 7.79 -20.98
N SER A 92 28.21 7.26 -21.99
CA SER A 92 27.18 8.02 -22.71
C SER A 92 26.00 8.34 -21.79
N VAL A 93 25.79 9.62 -21.49
CA VAL A 93 24.74 10.04 -20.55
C VAL A 93 23.38 10.04 -21.26
N SER A 94 22.51 9.08 -20.88
CA SER A 94 21.16 9.01 -21.46
C SER A 94 20.37 10.31 -21.26
N LEU A 95 19.59 10.71 -22.27
CA LEU A 95 18.82 11.97 -22.26
C LEU A 95 17.91 12.12 -21.03
N ARG A 96 17.22 11.05 -20.61
CA ARG A 96 16.40 11.04 -19.38
C ARG A 96 17.24 11.26 -18.11
N GLY A 97 18.49 10.80 -18.10
CA GLY A 97 19.45 11.04 -17.02
C GLY A 97 19.91 12.50 -16.98
N ALA A 98 20.18 13.10 -18.15
CA ALA A 98 20.52 14.52 -18.26
C ALA A 98 19.34 15.43 -17.82
N ILE A 99 18.12 15.13 -18.26
CA ILE A 99 16.89 15.80 -17.79
C ILE A 99 16.74 15.66 -16.27
N GLY A 100 16.87 14.43 -15.74
CA GLY A 100 16.81 14.17 -14.30
C GLY A 100 17.86 14.93 -13.49
N HIS A 101 19.09 15.02 -14.01
CA HIS A 101 20.17 15.81 -13.43
C HIS A 101 19.79 17.29 -13.37
N VAL A 102 19.44 17.92 -14.49
CA VAL A 102 19.10 19.36 -14.56
C VAL A 102 17.90 19.72 -13.68
N LEU A 103 16.86 18.89 -13.64
CA LEU A 103 15.71 19.09 -12.75
C LEU A 103 16.11 19.06 -11.27
N ARG A 104 16.94 18.09 -10.87
CA ARG A 104 17.48 17.98 -9.52
C ARG A 104 18.37 19.17 -9.17
N ASP A 105 19.20 19.63 -10.11
CA ASP A 105 20.14 20.74 -9.95
C ASP A 105 19.41 22.07 -9.75
N LEU A 106 18.37 22.34 -10.55
CA LEU A 106 17.49 23.49 -10.36
C LEU A 106 16.81 23.44 -8.98
N ARG A 107 16.29 22.27 -8.60
CA ARG A 107 15.63 22.09 -7.31
C ARG A 107 16.57 22.34 -6.13
N THR A 108 17.82 21.86 -6.18
CA THR A 108 18.79 22.03 -5.09
C THR A 108 19.39 23.43 -5.03
N LYS A 109 19.61 24.10 -6.17
CA LYS A 109 20.02 25.52 -6.23
C LYS A 109 19.01 26.42 -5.50
N ASP A 110 17.72 26.18 -5.75
CA ASP A 110 16.61 26.87 -5.07
C ASP A 110 16.31 26.35 -3.65
N ARG A 111 17.06 25.36 -3.16
CA ARG A 111 16.88 24.66 -1.88
C ARG A 111 15.50 24.00 -1.67
N LYS A 112 14.73 23.82 -2.74
CA LYS A 112 13.38 23.22 -2.72
C LYS A 112 13.47 21.72 -2.39
N THR A 113 12.54 21.22 -1.60
CA THR A 113 12.41 19.78 -1.32
C THR A 113 11.63 19.07 -2.44
N LEU A 114 11.82 17.75 -2.56
CA LEU A 114 11.00 16.92 -3.45
C LEU A 114 9.49 17.05 -3.15
N ARG A 115 9.09 17.30 -1.89
CA ARG A 115 7.68 17.43 -1.50
C ARG A 115 7.04 18.70 -2.06
N GLU A 116 7.74 19.83 -1.98
CA GLU A 116 7.23 21.12 -2.47
C GLU A 116 7.10 21.12 -3.99
N VAL A 117 8.12 20.60 -4.69
CA VAL A 117 8.10 20.47 -6.15
C VAL A 117 7.03 19.49 -6.60
N SER A 118 6.95 18.28 -6.01
CA SER A 118 5.95 17.29 -6.41
C SER A 118 4.51 17.78 -6.17
N ALA A 119 4.27 18.47 -5.04
CA ALA A 119 2.97 19.05 -4.73
C ALA A 119 2.58 20.18 -5.70
N LYS A 120 3.51 21.09 -6.03
CA LYS A 120 3.24 22.18 -6.99
C LYS A 120 3.08 21.67 -8.43
N ALA A 121 3.80 20.61 -8.82
CA ALA A 121 3.71 19.99 -10.15
C ALA A 121 2.55 18.98 -10.30
N GLY A 122 1.80 18.67 -9.24
CA GLY A 122 0.70 17.70 -9.27
C GLY A 122 1.13 16.23 -9.41
N VAL A 123 2.39 15.90 -9.12
CA VAL A 123 2.95 14.54 -9.27
C VAL A 123 3.25 13.87 -7.92
N SER A 124 3.43 12.55 -7.91
CA SER A 124 3.88 11.85 -6.70
C SER A 124 5.36 12.11 -6.42
N LEU A 125 5.73 12.15 -5.13
CA LEU A 125 7.14 12.31 -4.72
C LEU A 125 8.02 11.14 -5.20
N GLY A 126 7.48 9.92 -5.24
CA GLY A 126 8.18 8.74 -5.76
C GLY A 126 8.53 8.92 -7.23
N TYR A 127 7.55 9.31 -8.04
CA TYR A 127 7.71 9.57 -9.47
C TYR A 127 8.72 10.69 -9.75
N LEU A 128 8.61 11.84 -9.07
CA LEU A 128 9.60 12.93 -9.22
C LEU A 128 11.02 12.45 -8.84
N SER A 129 11.15 11.64 -7.79
CA SER A 129 12.43 11.07 -7.40
C SER A 129 12.96 10.05 -8.43
N GLU A 130 12.10 9.27 -9.08
CA GLU A 130 12.47 8.36 -10.18
C GLU A 130 12.92 9.14 -11.43
N VAL A 131 12.25 10.23 -11.78
CA VAL A 131 12.63 11.15 -12.87
C VAL A 131 13.98 11.83 -12.58
N GLU A 132 14.19 12.37 -11.37
CA GLU A 132 15.50 12.95 -10.96
C GLU A 132 16.66 11.94 -10.92
N ARG A 133 16.36 10.64 -11.03
CA ARG A 133 17.34 9.55 -11.13
C ARG A 133 17.43 8.96 -12.55
N GLY A 134 16.71 9.52 -13.53
CA GLY A 134 16.65 9.00 -14.91
C GLY A 134 16.06 7.59 -15.02
N GLN A 135 15.17 7.19 -14.09
CA GLN A 135 14.60 5.83 -14.02
C GLN A 135 13.22 5.70 -14.69
N LYS A 136 12.47 6.80 -14.78
CA LYS A 136 11.23 6.91 -15.57
C LYS A 136 11.33 8.16 -16.44
N GLU A 137 10.73 8.13 -17.62
CA GLU A 137 10.65 9.30 -18.50
C GLU A 137 9.38 10.11 -18.19
N ALA A 138 9.45 11.42 -18.37
CA ALA A 138 8.32 12.34 -18.18
C ALA A 138 7.65 12.62 -19.52
N SER A 139 6.32 12.61 -19.55
CA SER A 139 5.58 13.14 -20.71
C SER A 139 5.81 14.65 -20.82
N SER A 140 5.59 15.21 -22.01
CA SER A 140 5.80 16.64 -22.28
C SER A 140 5.01 17.55 -21.33
N GLU A 141 3.81 17.13 -20.93
CA GLU A 141 2.92 17.85 -20.01
C GLU A 141 3.47 17.80 -18.57
N LEU A 142 3.92 16.62 -18.13
CA LEU A 142 4.50 16.45 -16.79
C LEU A 142 5.86 17.17 -16.68
N LEU A 143 6.68 17.12 -17.72
CA LEU A 143 7.94 17.86 -17.81
C LEU A 143 7.68 19.38 -17.73
N SER A 144 6.65 19.87 -18.42
CA SER A 144 6.23 21.29 -18.36
C SER A 144 5.79 21.68 -16.96
N SER A 145 4.90 20.89 -16.35
CA SER A 145 4.43 21.12 -14.96
C SER A 145 5.59 21.14 -13.95
N ILE A 146 6.57 20.23 -14.09
CA ILE A 146 7.75 20.20 -13.21
C ILE A 146 8.64 21.43 -13.46
N ALA A 147 8.89 21.83 -14.71
CA ALA A 147 9.68 23.03 -15.03
C ALA A 147 9.04 24.32 -14.47
N GLU A 148 7.72 24.50 -14.66
CA GLU A 148 6.93 25.59 -14.08
C GLU A 148 6.88 25.55 -12.55
N SER A 149 6.87 24.34 -11.96
CA SER A 149 6.95 24.18 -10.51
C SER A 149 8.29 24.69 -9.96
N LEU A 150 9.38 24.44 -10.67
CA LEU A 150 10.71 24.96 -10.36
C LEU A 150 10.80 26.47 -10.66
N GLY A 151 10.12 26.97 -11.69
CA GLY A 151 10.07 28.39 -12.06
C GLY A 151 10.92 28.75 -13.29
N VAL A 152 11.20 27.78 -14.16
CA VAL A 152 11.88 27.97 -15.44
C VAL A 152 10.98 27.55 -16.59
N SER A 153 11.21 28.07 -17.79
CA SER A 153 10.54 27.55 -18.99
C SER A 153 11.14 26.20 -19.40
N VAL A 154 10.36 25.37 -20.10
CA VAL A 154 10.87 24.13 -20.72
C VAL A 154 12.00 24.43 -21.71
N SER A 155 11.93 25.53 -22.46
CA SER A 155 12.99 25.94 -23.39
C SER A 155 14.30 26.33 -22.70
N GLN A 156 14.24 26.93 -21.51
CA GLN A 156 15.41 27.21 -20.67
C GLN A 156 15.96 25.91 -20.06
N MET A 157 15.09 25.04 -19.56
CA MET A 157 15.46 23.73 -19.01
C MET A 157 16.16 22.85 -20.06
N LEU A 158 15.62 22.76 -21.28
CA LEU A 158 16.21 22.00 -22.38
C LEU A 158 17.55 22.58 -22.86
N ARG A 159 17.76 23.90 -22.74
CA ARG A 159 19.10 24.49 -22.98
C ARG A 159 20.12 23.97 -21.97
N MET A 160 19.80 24.05 -20.67
CA MET A 160 20.67 23.50 -19.62
C MET A 160 20.90 21.98 -19.74
N VAL A 161 19.98 21.23 -20.36
CA VAL A 161 20.18 19.81 -20.71
C VAL A 161 21.16 19.64 -21.86
N ALA A 162 21.10 20.48 -22.90
CA ALA A 162 22.09 20.48 -23.98
C ALA A 162 23.48 20.89 -23.47
N ASP A 163 23.57 21.99 -22.72
CA ASP A 163 24.82 22.49 -22.11
C ASP A 163 25.47 21.41 -21.20
N TYR A 164 24.65 20.59 -20.52
CA TYR A 164 25.11 19.48 -19.70
C TYR A 164 25.55 18.26 -20.54
N LEU A 165 24.84 17.91 -21.62
CA LEU A 165 25.22 16.80 -22.51
C LEU A 165 26.54 17.09 -23.25
N GLU A 166 26.72 18.31 -23.76
CA GLU A 166 27.95 18.77 -24.42
C GLU A 166 29.19 18.57 -23.53
N SER A 167 29.03 18.69 -22.20
CA SER A 167 30.12 18.46 -21.23
C SER A 167 30.60 17.00 -21.09
N PHE A 168 29.96 16.04 -21.78
CA PHE A 168 30.40 14.63 -21.89
C PHE A 168 30.83 14.25 -23.32
N GLU A 169 30.71 15.16 -24.30
CA GLU A 169 31.08 14.94 -25.70
C GLU A 169 32.47 15.50 -26.05
N ALA A 170 33.18 16.09 -25.08
CA ALA A 170 34.46 16.81 -25.20
C ALA A 170 35.64 16.12 -24.48
#